data_AF-A0A2M8H989-F1
#
_entry.id   AF-A0A2M8H989-F1
#
_cell.length_a   1.000
_cell.length_b   1.000
_cell.length_c   1.000
_cell.angle_alpha   90.00
_cell.angle_beta   90.00
_cell.angle_gamma   90.00
#
_symmetry.space_group_name_H-M   'P 1'
#
loop_
_entity.id
_entity.type
_entity.pdbx_description
1 polymer ?
#
loop_
_entity_poly.entity_id
_entity_poly.type
_entity_poly.pdbx_seq_one_letter_code
_entity_poly.pdbx_strand_id
1 'polypeptide(L)'
;MIKFGLCLFAVGTVASAMAAPGQTPLSHSVGTDLVLPLGSLPERVCWYQDQKFSLGARIQQGDVWLECGPQNAQESNGPLAWREPQLYQPAAEGSSNRETISVGQ
;
A
#
# COMPACT_ATOMS: atom_id res chain seq x y z
N MET A 1 -51.23 -12.51 21.14
CA MET A 1 -50.99 -13.95 20.89
C MET A 1 -51.90 -14.40 19.74
N ILE A 2 -51.39 -14.45 18.50
CA ILE A 2 -52.14 -14.97 17.33
C ILE A 2 -51.20 -15.86 16.50
N LYS A 3 -51.44 -17.16 16.67
CA LYS A 3 -51.39 -18.33 15.78
C LYS A 3 -50.51 -18.31 14.51
N PHE A 4 -49.64 -19.33 14.46
CA PHE A 4 -48.92 -19.88 13.31
C PHE A 4 -49.78 -20.01 12.05
N GLY A 5 -49.24 -19.55 10.92
CA GLY A 5 -49.68 -19.89 9.57
C GLY A 5 -48.48 -20.33 8.72
N LEU A 6 -48.24 -21.63 8.69
CA LEU A 6 -47.31 -22.29 7.78
C LEU A 6 -47.92 -22.28 6.36
N CYS A 7 -47.33 -21.55 5.42
CA CYS A 7 -47.65 -21.70 3.99
C CYS A 7 -46.40 -22.17 3.23
N LEU A 8 -46.49 -23.41 2.76
CA LEU A 8 -45.68 -24.03 1.70
C LEU A 8 -46.01 -23.41 0.34
N PHE A 9 -45.15 -23.71 -0.66
CA PHE A 9 -45.18 -23.38 -2.10
C PHE A 9 -44.54 -22.03 -2.46
N ALA A 10 -43.59 -21.91 -3.40
CA ALA A 10 -43.41 -22.68 -4.63
C ALA A 10 -41.94 -22.87 -5.04
N VAL A 11 -41.69 -24.04 -5.63
CA VAL A 11 -40.50 -24.39 -6.43
C VAL A 11 -40.63 -23.78 -7.82
N GLY A 12 -39.50 -23.34 -8.40
CA GLY A 12 -39.34 -22.97 -9.81
C GLY A 12 -39.15 -21.46 -9.97
N THR A 13 -38.06 -20.96 -10.55
CA THR A 13 -37.43 -21.38 -11.81
C THR A 13 -35.91 -21.17 -11.76
N VAL A 14 -35.13 -22.18 -12.18
CA VAL A 14 -33.73 -21.94 -12.57
C VAL A 14 -33.74 -21.26 -13.93
N ALA A 15 -33.43 -19.97 -13.96
CA ALA A 15 -33.17 -19.25 -15.20
C ALA A 15 -31.81 -19.70 -15.73
N SER A 16 -31.79 -20.44 -16.83
CA SER A 16 -30.57 -20.73 -17.58
C SER A 16 -30.06 -19.43 -18.19
N ALA A 17 -29.07 -18.81 -17.55
CA ALA A 17 -28.33 -17.69 -18.14
C ALA A 17 -27.44 -18.25 -19.26
N MET A 18 -27.84 -18.02 -20.51
CA MET A 18 -26.95 -18.21 -21.67
C MET A 18 -25.82 -17.18 -21.60
N ALA A 19 -24.61 -17.64 -21.32
CA ALA A 19 -23.42 -16.82 -21.39
C ALA A 19 -23.18 -16.41 -22.85
N ALA A 20 -23.26 -15.11 -23.13
CA ALA A 20 -22.79 -14.57 -24.39
C ALA A 20 -21.27 -14.84 -24.53
N PRO A 21 -20.75 -15.16 -25.72
CA PRO A 21 -19.32 -15.27 -25.92
C PRO A 21 -18.67 -13.94 -25.52
N GLY A 22 -17.78 -14.00 -24.53
CA GLY A 22 -17.02 -12.85 -24.08
C GLY A 22 -16.23 -12.30 -25.26
N GLN A 23 -16.62 -11.13 -25.75
CA GLN A 23 -15.76 -10.34 -26.63
C GLN A 23 -14.54 -9.99 -25.80
N THR A 24 -13.38 -10.56 -26.13
CA THR A 24 -12.12 -10.12 -25.54
C THR A 24 -12.00 -8.63 -25.86
N PRO A 25 -12.01 -7.73 -24.86
CA PRO A 25 -11.71 -6.34 -25.14
C PRO A 25 -10.33 -6.33 -25.79
N LEU A 26 -10.27 -5.84 -27.03
CA LEU A 26 -9.00 -5.54 -27.69
C LEU A 26 -8.31 -4.53 -26.77
N SER A 27 -7.36 -5.02 -25.98
CA SER A 27 -6.48 -4.20 -25.17
C SER A 27 -5.59 -3.43 -26.12
N HIS A 28 -6.12 -2.34 -26.66
CA HIS A 28 -5.32 -1.38 -27.39
C HIS A 28 -4.46 -0.68 -26.35
N SER A 29 -3.25 -1.20 -26.15
CA SER A 29 -2.19 -0.52 -25.43
C SER A 29 -1.81 0.71 -26.24
N VAL A 30 -2.59 1.79 -26.12
CA VAL A 30 -2.13 3.11 -26.54
C VAL A 30 -1.02 3.45 -25.56
N GLY A 31 0.23 3.21 -25.98
CA GLY A 31 1.40 3.52 -25.18
C GLY A 31 1.45 5.03 -24.94
N THR A 32 0.88 5.49 -23.84
CA THR A 32 1.14 6.84 -23.36
C THR A 32 2.53 6.80 -22.74
N ASP A 33 3.54 7.06 -23.57
CA ASP A 33 4.91 7.19 -23.08
C ASP A 33 4.94 8.38 -22.11
N LEU A 34 5.03 8.09 -20.82
CA LEU A 34 5.12 9.09 -19.77
C LEU A 34 6.58 9.51 -19.66
N VAL A 35 6.97 10.47 -20.49
CA VAL A 35 8.30 11.08 -20.43
C VAL A 35 8.32 12.09 -19.28
N LEU A 36 8.87 11.70 -18.12
CA LEU A 36 9.20 12.66 -17.07
C LEU A 36 10.56 13.31 -17.37
N PRO A 37 10.62 14.64 -17.53
CA PRO A 37 11.91 15.33 -17.64
C PRO A 37 12.75 15.05 -16.40
N LEU A 38 14.05 14.79 -16.58
CA LEU A 38 14.98 14.62 -15.47
C LEU A 38 14.96 15.88 -14.59
N GLY A 39 14.80 15.71 -13.28
CA GLY A 39 14.72 16.82 -12.32
C GLY A 39 13.37 17.55 -12.26
N SER A 40 12.33 17.09 -12.98
CA SER A 40 10.98 17.67 -12.89
C SER A 40 10.23 17.31 -11.61
N LEU A 41 10.66 16.25 -10.92
CA LEU A 41 10.06 15.81 -9.67
C LEU A 41 10.72 16.53 -8.48
N PRO A 42 9.92 17.01 -7.51
CA PRO A 42 10.48 17.57 -6.28
C PRO A 42 11.29 16.51 -5.54
N GLU A 43 12.46 16.91 -5.06
CA GLU A 43 13.26 16.06 -4.19
C GLU A 43 12.54 15.79 -2.87
N ARG A 44 12.56 14.53 -2.44
CA ARG A 44 12.03 14.11 -1.15
C ARG A 44 13.11 14.31 -0.08
N VAL A 45 13.12 15.49 0.53
CA VAL A 45 14.13 15.89 1.53
C VAL A 45 13.50 16.65 2.69
N CYS A 46 14.16 16.61 3.85
CA CYS A 46 13.94 17.56 4.93
C CYS A 46 15.03 18.64 4.88
N TRP A 47 14.66 19.88 5.20
CA TRP A 47 15.59 21.01 5.27
C TRP A 47 15.97 21.31 6.72
N TYR A 48 17.26 21.57 6.96
CA TYR A 48 17.76 22.09 8.23
C TYR A 48 19.07 22.84 7.99
N GLN A 49 19.19 24.07 8.50
CA GLN A 49 20.41 24.90 8.35
C GLN A 49 20.92 24.98 6.89
N ASP A 50 20.00 25.27 5.95
CA ASP A 50 20.27 25.36 4.50
C ASP A 50 20.82 24.07 3.86
N GLN A 51 20.73 22.94 4.56
CA GLN A 51 21.15 21.62 4.08
C GLN A 51 19.94 20.70 3.87
N LYS A 52 20.05 19.87 2.84
CA LYS A 52 19.07 18.83 2.50
C LYS A 52 19.44 17.52 3.17
N PHE A 53 18.43 16.84 3.72
CA PHE A 53 18.57 15.55 4.36
C PHE A 53 17.60 14.55 3.74
N SER A 54 18.10 13.36 3.43
CA SER A 54 17.29 12.27 2.85
C SER A 54 16.55 11.47 3.93
N LEU A 55 15.65 10.60 3.48
CA LEU A 55 14.95 9.63 4.31
C LEU A 55 15.90 8.88 5.27
N GLY A 56 15.54 8.85 6.56
CA GLY A 56 16.30 8.17 7.62
C GLY A 56 17.42 9.01 8.25
N ALA A 57 17.73 10.19 7.70
CA ALA A 57 18.68 11.10 8.33
C ALA A 57 18.19 11.54 9.72
N ARG A 58 19.12 11.74 10.65
CA ARG A 58 18.83 12.13 12.02
C ARG A 58 19.61 13.38 12.43
N ILE A 59 18.94 14.30 13.11
CA ILE A 59 19.53 15.50 13.68
C ILE A 59 19.17 15.60 15.16
N GLN A 60 20.03 16.26 15.93
CA GLN A 60 19.77 16.59 17.32
C GLN A 60 19.39 18.07 17.41
N GLN A 61 18.23 18.37 17.99
CA GLN A 61 17.77 19.74 18.24
C GLN A 61 17.50 19.88 19.75
N GLY A 62 18.42 20.54 20.45
CA GLY A 62 18.42 20.55 21.91
C GLY A 62 18.59 19.14 22.45
N ASP A 63 17.64 18.70 23.28
CA ASP A 63 17.64 17.37 23.91
C ASP A 63 16.84 16.32 23.12
N VAL A 64 16.26 16.70 21.97
CA VAL A 64 15.40 15.81 21.16
C VAL A 64 16.11 15.39 19.88
N TRP A 65 16.01 14.10 19.56
CA TRP A 65 16.38 13.58 18.25
C TRP A 65 15.21 13.67 17.29
N LEU A 66 15.49 14.09 16.06
CA LEU A 66 14.53 14.11 14.96
C LEU A 66 15.04 13.22 13.84
N GLU A 67 14.13 12.54 13.15
CA GLU A 67 14.38 11.75 11.96
C GLU A 67 13.61 12.33 10.78
N CYS A 68 14.28 12.45 9.63
CA CYS A 68 13.62 12.80 8.38
C CYS A 68 12.90 11.57 7.83
N GLY A 69 11.57 11.60 7.73
CA GLY A 69 10.84 10.50 7.11
C GLY A 69 9.45 10.89 6.63
N PRO A 70 8.63 9.90 6.16
CA PRO A 70 7.32 10.20 5.59
C PRO A 70 6.48 11.10 6.49
N GLN A 71 5.93 12.15 5.91
CA GLN A 71 4.96 13.02 6.58
C GLN A 71 3.65 12.25 6.85
N ASN A 72 3.26 11.37 5.92
CA ASN A 72 2.11 10.50 6.03
C ASN A 72 2.55 9.04 5.89
N ALA A 73 2.23 8.19 6.88
CA ALA A 73 2.60 6.77 6.87
C ALA A 73 1.82 5.93 5.84
N GLN A 74 0.68 6.41 5.34
CA GLN A 74 -0.10 5.75 4.29
C GLN A 74 0.38 6.10 2.87
N GLU A 75 1.39 6.95 2.73
CA GLU A 75 1.95 7.36 1.44
C GLU A 75 3.35 6.77 1.23
N SER A 76 3.54 6.00 0.16
CA SER A 76 4.86 5.44 -0.21
C SER A 76 5.81 6.50 -0.78
N ASN A 77 5.25 7.47 -1.52
CA ASN A 77 5.99 8.49 -2.26
C ASN A 77 5.65 9.94 -1.82
N GLY A 78 5.03 10.09 -0.66
CA GLY A 78 4.69 11.39 -0.08
C GLY A 78 5.91 12.23 0.35
N PRO A 79 5.71 13.51 0.70
CA PRO A 79 6.75 14.39 1.22
C PRO A 79 7.39 13.86 2.51
N LEU A 80 8.59 14.35 2.83
CA LEU A 80 9.28 14.05 4.08
C LEU A 80 9.16 15.22 5.06
N ALA A 81 9.15 14.91 6.35
CA ALA A 81 9.14 15.88 7.44
C ALA A 81 10.02 15.40 8.60
N TRP A 82 10.49 16.35 9.41
CA TRP A 82 11.12 16.05 10.69
C TRP A 82 10.08 15.53 11.68
N ARG A 83 10.37 14.39 12.29
CA ARG A 83 9.51 13.75 13.29
C ARG A 83 10.35 13.09 14.37
N GLU A 84 9.71 12.71 15.47
CA GLU A 84 10.35 11.88 16.48
C GLU A 84 10.69 10.50 15.89
N PRO A 85 11.93 9.98 16.11
CA PRO A 85 12.31 8.64 15.69
C PRO A 85 11.38 7.60 16.30
N GLN A 86 10.91 6.67 15.48
CA GLN A 86 10.20 5.51 15.99
C GLN A 86 11.18 4.66 16.79
N LEU A 87 10.87 4.41 18.07
CA LEU A 87 11.62 3.46 18.86
C LEU A 87 11.44 2.08 18.21
N TYR A 88 12.53 1.44 17.85
CA TYR A 88 12.49 0.05 17.43
C TYR A 88 12.01 -0.79 18.62
N GLN A 89 10.76 -1.23 18.55
CA GLN A 89 10.28 -2.34 19.36
C GLN A 89 10.54 -3.59 18.53
N PRO A 90 11.48 -4.47 18.94
CA PRO A 90 11.61 -5.76 18.28
C PRO A 90 10.24 -6.43 18.35
N ALA A 91 9.68 -6.77 17.19
CA ALA A 91 8.56 -7.68 17.14
C ALA A 91 8.98 -8.91 17.93
N ALA A 92 8.25 -9.23 19.01
CA ALA A 92 8.50 -10.43 19.79
C ALA A 92 8.72 -11.58 18.81
N GLU A 93 9.87 -12.26 18.93
CA GLU A 93 10.23 -13.39 18.07
C GLU A 93 9.12 -14.46 18.14
N GLY A 94 8.16 -14.35 17.23
CA GLY A 94 7.10 -15.30 16.98
C GLY A 94 7.63 -16.32 15.98
N SER A 95 8.13 -17.42 16.54
CA SER A 95 8.51 -18.67 15.91
C SER A 95 7.61 -19.11 14.74
N SER A 96 8.26 -19.81 13.79
CA SER A 96 7.70 -20.77 12.84
C SER A 96 7.28 -20.26 11.45
N ASN A 97 8.25 -20.21 10.53
CA ASN A 97 8.38 -21.19 9.44
C ASN A 97 9.23 -20.57 8.31
N ARG A 98 10.56 -20.73 8.40
CA ARG A 98 11.47 -20.39 7.30
C ARG A 98 11.69 -21.64 6.45
N GLU A 99 10.71 -21.98 5.62
CA GLU A 99 10.93 -22.88 4.50
C GLU A 99 11.90 -22.19 3.54
N THR A 100 13.18 -22.55 3.68
CA THR A 100 14.25 -22.08 2.81
C THR A 100 14.14 -22.84 1.51
N ILE A 101 13.63 -22.18 0.46
CA ILE A 101 13.67 -22.73 -0.90
C ILE A 101 15.14 -22.71 -1.36
N SER A 102 15.78 -23.88 -1.33
CA SER A 102 17.11 -24.07 -1.90
C SER A 102 16.98 -24.24 -3.41
N VAL A 103 17.42 -23.24 -4.18
CA VAL A 103 17.62 -23.37 -5.63
C VAL A 103 18.92 -24.15 -5.85
N GLY A 104 18.79 -25.38 -6.37
CA GLY A 104 19.91 -26.24 -6.76
C GLY A 104 20.69 -25.66 -7.95
N GLN A 105 22.00 -25.92 -7.95
CA GLN A 105 22.95 -25.59 -9.00
C GLN A 105 22.81 -26.50 -10.22
#